data_AF-A0A0G1GYY0-F1
#
_entry.id   AF-A0A0G1GYY0-F1
#
_cell.length_a   1.000
_cell.length_b   1.000
_cell.length_c   1.000
_cell.angle_alpha   90.00
_cell.angle_beta   90.00
_cell.angle_gamma   90.00
#
_symmetry.space_group_name_H-M   'P 1'
#
loop_
_entity.id
_entity.type
_entity.pdbx_description
1 polymer ?
#
loop_
_entity_poly.entity_id
_entity_poly.type
_entity_poly.pdbx_seq_one_letter_code
_entity_poly.pdbx_strand_id
1 'polypeptide(L)'
;MPEEDKIQRKELWRSLNNVRQGDWEKAGKRLGLDVFRYYGKGDHYVIRDPAYPDPSDYRGLITTVDKALNKISNQKIFKQILNCGIPEDNIWRALKMLK
;
A
#
# COMPACT_ATOMS: atom_id res chain seq x y z
N MET A 1 -1.54 -13.06 -18.08
CA MET A 1 -1.68 -11.65 -18.52
C MET A 1 -0.68 -10.82 -17.72
N PRO A 2 0.18 -10.00 -18.34
CA PRO A 2 1.16 -9.22 -17.59
C PRO A 2 0.45 -8.17 -16.72
N GLU A 3 0.82 -8.06 -15.44
CA GLU A 3 0.19 -7.21 -14.41
C GLU A 3 0.25 -5.69 -14.68
N GLU A 4 0.78 -5.25 -15.81
CA GLU A 4 0.92 -3.82 -16.15
C GLU A 4 -0.34 -3.19 -16.76
N ASP A 5 -1.32 -4.00 -17.17
CA ASP A 5 -2.58 -3.56 -17.79
C ASP A 5 -3.71 -3.20 -16.81
N LYS A 6 -3.55 -3.44 -15.49
CA LYS A 6 -4.65 -3.21 -14.53
C LYS A 6 -4.80 -1.77 -14.05
N ILE A 7 -3.76 -0.94 -14.16
CA ILE A 7 -3.81 0.45 -13.66
C ILE A 7 -4.40 1.36 -14.72
N GLN A 8 -5.60 1.90 -14.47
CA GLN A 8 -6.33 2.77 -15.38
C GLN A 8 -5.84 4.23 -15.27
N ARG A 9 -5.56 4.74 -14.07
CA ARG A 9 -5.17 6.14 -13.85
C ARG A 9 -3.67 6.37 -14.05
N LYS A 10 -3.21 6.31 -15.31
CA LYS A 10 -1.78 6.42 -15.68
C LYS A 10 -1.13 7.74 -15.23
N GLU A 11 -1.87 8.83 -15.14
CA GLU A 11 -1.35 10.12 -14.66
C GLU A 11 -0.99 10.07 -13.17
N LEU A 12 -1.92 9.58 -12.33
CA LEU A 12 -1.67 9.38 -10.90
C LEU A 12 -0.53 8.38 -10.68
N TRP A 13 -0.50 7.31 -11.47
CA TRP A 13 0.57 6.31 -11.46
C TRP A 13 1.97 6.90 -11.69
N ARG A 14 2.08 7.89 -12.59
CA ARG A 14 3.37 8.57 -12.86
C ARG A 14 3.80 9.46 -11.69
N SER A 15 2.85 9.97 -10.90
CA SER A 15 3.07 10.87 -9.75
C SER A 15 3.29 10.18 -8.39
N LEU A 16 3.35 8.83 -8.37
CA LEU A 16 3.57 8.05 -7.14
C LEU A 16 4.94 8.28 -6.46
N ASN A 17 5.89 8.98 -7.09
CA ASN A 17 7.20 9.25 -6.49
C ASN A 17 7.14 10.12 -5.24
N ASN A 18 6.06 10.89 -5.05
CA ASN A 18 5.91 11.81 -3.92
C ASN A 18 5.25 11.21 -2.68
N VAL A 19 4.72 9.99 -2.77
CA VAL A 19 4.06 9.31 -1.66
C VAL A 19 5.08 8.85 -0.62
N ARG A 20 4.86 9.22 0.64
CA ARG A 20 5.75 8.88 1.76
C ARG A 20 5.17 7.76 2.61
N GLN A 21 6.01 7.19 3.47
CA GLN A 21 5.64 6.12 4.40
C GLN A 21 4.38 6.45 5.23
N GLY A 22 4.29 7.67 5.77
CA GLY A 22 3.12 8.11 6.54
C GLY A 22 1.84 8.30 5.72
N ASP A 23 1.95 8.46 4.39
CA ASP A 23 0.78 8.50 3.51
C ASP A 23 0.21 7.09 3.34
N TRP A 24 1.06 6.09 3.18
CA TRP A 24 0.66 4.68 3.16
C TRP A 24 0.08 4.20 4.48
N GLU A 25 0.66 4.61 5.62
CA GLU A 25 0.09 4.33 6.94
C GLU A 25 -1.36 4.84 7.04
N LYS A 26 -1.58 6.10 6.65
CA LYS A 26 -2.92 6.70 6.67
C LYS A 26 -3.85 6.06 5.64
N ALA A 27 -3.34 5.70 4.47
CA ALA A 27 -4.11 5.06 3.42
C ALA A 27 -4.58 3.67 3.84
N GLY A 28 -3.69 2.84 4.42
CA GLY A 28 -4.05 1.52 4.96
C GLY A 28 -5.20 1.60 5.96
N LYS A 29 -5.11 2.52 6.93
CA LYS A 29 -6.19 2.76 7.91
C LYS A 29 -7.50 3.19 7.25
N ARG A 30 -7.45 4.07 6.23
CA ARG A 30 -8.66 4.50 5.47
C ARG A 30 -9.29 3.39 4.65
N LEU A 31 -8.49 2.42 4.20
CA LEU A 31 -8.94 1.26 3.46
C LEU A 31 -9.48 0.14 4.38
N GLY A 32 -9.45 0.34 5.70
CA GLY A 32 -9.86 -0.67 6.68
C GLY A 32 -8.85 -1.82 6.80
N LEU A 33 -7.60 -1.60 6.40
CA LEU A 33 -6.51 -2.57 6.57
C LEU A 33 -5.84 -2.39 7.92
N ASP A 34 -5.28 -3.48 8.43
CA ASP A 34 -4.49 -3.43 9.66
C ASP A 34 -3.10 -2.87 9.36
N VAL A 35 -2.67 -1.90 10.16
CA VAL A 35 -1.38 -1.23 9.99
C VAL A 35 -0.60 -1.30 11.29
N PHE A 36 0.51 -2.03 11.26
CA PHE A 36 1.41 -2.20 12.39
C PHE A 36 2.72 -1.47 12.14
N ARG A 37 3.20 -0.74 13.15
CA ARG A 37 4.52 -0.12 13.10
C ARG A 37 5.52 -0.98 13.86
N TYR A 38 6.66 -1.26 13.25
CA TYR A 38 7.75 -1.97 13.89
C TYR A 38 8.90 -1.00 14.20
N TYR A 39 9.19 -0.84 15.49
CA TYR A 39 10.26 0.02 15.98
C TYR A 39 11.56 -0.79 16.07
N GLY A 40 12.65 -0.31 15.44
CA GLY A 40 13.94 -0.99 15.44
C GLY A 40 14.92 -0.50 14.36
N LYS A 41 15.90 -1.34 13.99
CA LYS A 41 16.81 -1.08 12.86
C LYS A 41 15.99 -1.13 11.55
N GLY A 42 15.62 0.06 11.05
CA GLY A 42 14.76 0.21 9.88
C GLY A 42 13.29 0.35 10.25
N ASP A 43 12.90 1.52 10.77
CA ASP A 43 11.52 1.90 11.08
C ASP A 43 10.62 1.71 9.84
N HIS A 44 9.73 0.71 9.91
CA HIS A 44 8.84 0.33 8.83
C HIS A 44 7.42 0.08 9.33
N TYR A 45 6.47 0.18 8.42
CA TYR A 45 5.09 -0.23 8.67
C TYR A 45 4.82 -1.52 7.90
N VAL A 46 3.92 -2.33 8.43
CA VAL A 46 3.39 -3.50 7.77
C VAL A 46 1.90 -3.29 7.61
N ILE A 47 1.42 -3.45 6.38
CA ILE A 47 -0.01 -3.42 6.06
C ILE A 47 -0.47 -4.87 5.90
N ARG A 48 -1.56 -5.21 6.58
CA ARG A 48 -2.08 -6.57 6.68
C ARG A 48 -3.57 -6.64 6.33
N ASP A 49 -3.97 -7.80 5.83
CA ASP A 49 -5.36 -8.14 5.56
C ASP A 49 -6.07 -8.48 6.88
N PRO A 50 -7.11 -7.73 7.28
CA PRO A 50 -7.83 -7.95 8.53
C PRO A 50 -8.57 -9.31 8.58
N ALA A 51 -8.75 -10.00 7.44
CA ALA A 51 -9.29 -11.35 7.42
C ALA A 51 -8.35 -12.38 8.10
N TYR A 52 -7.06 -12.05 8.25
CA TYR A 52 -6.04 -12.87 8.91
C TYR A 52 -5.42 -12.09 10.07
N PRO A 53 -6.12 -11.99 11.23
CA PRO A 53 -5.74 -11.10 12.32
C PRO A 53 -4.48 -11.54 13.07
N ASP A 54 -4.03 -12.79 12.92
CA ASP A 54 -2.79 -13.27 13.54
C ASP A 54 -1.57 -12.59 12.87
N PRO A 55 -0.77 -11.80 13.62
CA PRO A 55 0.42 -11.15 13.08
C PRO A 55 1.50 -12.14 12.58
N SER A 56 1.46 -13.39 13.05
CA SER A 56 2.39 -14.45 12.65
C SER A 56 1.96 -15.16 11.36
N ASP A 57 0.71 -15.00 10.92
CA ASP A 57 0.21 -15.66 9.71
C ASP A 57 0.71 -14.93 8.46
N TYR A 58 1.57 -15.58 7.68
CA TYR A 58 2.12 -14.97 6.46
C TYR A 58 1.03 -14.60 5.43
N ARG A 59 -0.15 -15.24 5.48
CA ARG A 59 -1.28 -14.96 4.57
C ARG A 59 -1.87 -13.56 4.77
N GLY A 60 -1.78 -13.03 6.00
CA GLY A 60 -2.23 -11.69 6.31
C GLY A 60 -1.30 -10.60 5.82
N LEU A 61 -0.06 -10.90 5.41
CA LEU A 61 0.89 -9.87 4.97
C LEU A 61 0.58 -9.40 3.55
N ILE A 62 0.20 -8.12 3.42
CA ILE A 62 0.00 -7.48 2.10
C ILE A 62 1.34 -6.89 1.64
N THR A 63 1.92 -6.02 2.44
CA THR A 63 3.18 -5.34 2.09
C THR A 63 3.89 -4.74 3.30
N THR A 64 5.17 -4.47 3.11
CA THR A 64 6.03 -3.72 4.04
C THR A 64 6.33 -2.35 3.44
N VAL A 65 6.16 -1.30 4.23
CA VAL A 65 6.39 0.09 3.86
C VAL A 65 7.61 0.62 4.61
N ASP A 66 8.74 0.59 3.92
CA ASP A 66 10.00 1.13 4.42
C ASP A 66 9.99 2.66 4.47
N LYS A 67 10.91 3.23 5.26
CA LYS A 67 11.07 4.68 5.37
C LYS A 67 11.57 5.36 4.08
N ALA A 68 12.43 4.66 3.35
CA ALA A 68 13.01 5.14 2.09
C ALA A 68 12.20 4.64 0.89
N LEU A 69 11.17 5.40 0.52
CA LEU A 69 10.33 5.08 -0.64
C LEU A 69 10.79 5.83 -1.88
N ASN A 70 10.85 5.10 -2.99
CA ASN A 70 10.99 5.66 -4.33
C ASN A 70 9.78 5.27 -5.17
N LYS A 71 9.73 5.73 -6.42
CA LYS A 71 8.64 5.44 -7.35
C LYS A 71 8.37 3.94 -7.51
N ILE A 72 9.41 3.12 -7.63
CA ILE A 72 9.28 1.68 -7.83
C ILE A 72 8.69 1.03 -6.57
N SER A 73 9.17 1.39 -5.38
CA SER A 73 8.63 0.89 -4.11
C SER A 73 7.16 1.26 -3.94
N ASN A 74 6.79 2.52 -4.23
CA ASN A 74 5.40 2.97 -4.16
C ASN A 74 4.48 2.23 -5.14
N GLN A 75 4.95 2.00 -6.36
CA GLN A 75 4.21 1.22 -7.35
C GLN A 75 4.03 -0.24 -6.93
N LYS A 76 5.04 -0.84 -6.29
CA LYS A 76 4.96 -2.19 -5.74
C LYS A 76 3.92 -2.27 -4.62
N ILE A 77 3.95 -1.35 -3.66
CA ILE A 77 2.97 -1.28 -2.57
C ILE A 77 1.55 -1.15 -3.13
N PHE A 78 1.36 -0.24 -4.09
CA PHE A 78 0.06 -0.05 -4.74
C PHE A 78 -0.46 -1.34 -5.38
N LYS A 79 0.38 -2.05 -6.15
CA LYS A 79 0.01 -3.31 -6.79
C LYS A 79 -0.33 -4.39 -5.77
N GLN A 80 0.41 -4.48 -4.67
CA GLN A 80 0.11 -5.47 -3.62
C GLN A 80 -1.26 -5.23 -2.99
N ILE A 81 -1.60 -3.98 -2.67
CA ILE A 81 -2.92 -3.62 -2.13
C ILE A 81 -4.03 -3.89 -3.17
N LEU A 82 -3.80 -3.57 -4.44
CA LEU A 82 -4.73 -3.87 -5.53
C LEU A 82 -4.96 -5.38 -5.70
N ASN A 83 -3.91 -6.19 -5.57
CA ASN A 83 -3.98 -7.65 -5.67
C ASN A 83 -4.77 -8.31 -4.52
N CYS A 84 -4.96 -7.62 -3.40
CA CYS A 84 -5.86 -8.03 -2.32
C CYS A 84 -7.35 -7.76 -2.65
N GLY A 85 -7.67 -7.27 -3.85
CA GLY A 85 -9.04 -7.04 -4.29
C GLY A 85 -9.58 -5.66 -3.93
N ILE A 86 -8.75 -4.76 -3.40
CA ILE A 86 -9.16 -3.37 -3.15
C ILE A 86 -9.24 -2.62 -4.50
N PRO A 87 -10.38 -1.99 -4.83
CA PRO A 87 -10.53 -1.25 -6.07
C PRO A 87 -9.49 -0.12 -6.21
N GLU A 88 -8.93 0.04 -7.41
CA GLU A 88 -7.90 1.05 -7.73
C GLU A 88 -8.29 2.45 -7.22
N ASP A 89 -9.52 2.90 -7.50
CA ASP A 89 -10.01 4.22 -7.10
C ASP A 89 -10.06 4.43 -5.59
N ASN A 90 -10.31 3.36 -4.82
CA ASN A 90 -10.30 3.43 -3.37
C ASN A 90 -8.88 3.66 -2.86
N ILE A 91 -7.87 3.02 -3.48
CA ILE A 91 -6.46 3.23 -3.13
C ILE A 91 -6.06 4.67 -3.42
N TRP A 92 -6.44 5.22 -4.58
CA TRP A 92 -6.15 6.61 -4.93
C TRP A 92 -6.81 7.62 -3.99
N ARG A 93 -8.07 7.39 -3.61
CA ARG A 93 -8.77 8.21 -2.61
C ARG A 93 -8.14 8.11 -1.23
N ALA A 94 -7.73 6.90 -0.83
CA ALA A 94 -7.03 6.69 0.43
C ALA A 94 -5.69 7.45 0.47
N LEU A 95 -5.00 7.58 -0.66
CA LEU A 95 -3.80 8.41 -0.83
C LEU A 95 -4.09 9.91 -1.03
N LYS A 96 -5.36 10.32 -1.06
CA LYS A 96 -5.80 11.70 -1.39
C LYS A 96 -5.34 12.21 -2.76
N MET A 97 -5.08 11.29 -3.68
CA MET A 97 -4.70 11.60 -5.07
C MET A 97 -5.91 11.64 -6.01
N LEU A 98 -7.04 11.12 -5.55
CA LEU A 98 -8.33 11.17 -6.23
C LEU A 98 -9.39 11.70 -5.26
N LYS A 99 -10.28 12.56 -5.75
CA LYS A 99 -11.39 13.13 -4.98
C LYS A 99 -12.59 12.17 -4.89
#